data_AF-A0A520CG67-F1
#
_entry.id   AF-A0A520CG67-F1
#
_cell.length_a   1.000
_cell.length_b   1.000
_cell.length_c   1.000
_cell.angle_alpha   90.00
_cell.angle_beta   90.00
_cell.angle_gamma   90.00
#
_symmetry.space_group_name_H-M   'P 1'
#
loop_
_entity.id
_entity.type
_entity.pdbx_description
1 polymer ?
#
loop_
_entity_poly.entity_id
_entity_poly.type
_entity_poly.pdbx_seq_one_letter_code
_entity_poly.pdbx_strand_id
1 'polypeptide(L)'
;MSGKTTTLKLVTCLLALSVFFKTNAQNSATAIEWQRCYGWDSWYGDEGVRISPSQDGNYITTSKKTLQGYETIVASKVNSRGELLWETIIFDDRAYTGFTGVDVIQNSDGGYILVGKVVNTQKLSFV
;
A
#
# COMPACT_ATOMS: atom_id res chain seq x y z
N MET A 1 -28.76 24.43 62.76
CA MET A 1 -28.45 24.77 61.36
C MET A 1 -27.33 23.85 60.88
N SER A 2 -27.54 23.17 59.75
CA SER A 2 -26.58 22.44 58.89
C SER A 2 -25.73 21.36 59.60
N GLY A 3 -25.96 20.05 59.47
CA GLY A 3 -26.33 19.31 58.27
C GLY A 3 -25.10 19.10 57.39
N LYS A 4 -24.53 17.88 57.36
CA LYS A 4 -24.06 17.25 56.12
C LYS A 4 -23.76 15.76 56.29
N THR A 5 -24.51 15.04 55.49
CA THR A 5 -24.72 13.62 55.31
C THR A 5 -23.52 12.92 54.69
N THR A 6 -23.37 11.66 55.09
CA THR A 6 -22.63 10.55 54.47
C THR A 6 -22.50 10.63 52.95
N THR A 7 -21.30 10.38 52.41
CA THR A 7 -21.15 9.95 51.01
C THR A 7 -20.08 8.85 50.92
N LEU A 8 -20.51 7.61 51.10
CA LEU A 8 -19.75 6.42 50.76
C LEU A 8 -19.75 6.31 49.23
N LYS A 9 -18.66 6.73 48.56
CA LYS A 9 -18.58 6.70 47.10
C LYS A 9 -18.27 5.27 46.63
N LEU A 10 -19.17 4.79 45.76
CA LEU A 10 -19.14 3.53 45.03
C LEU A 10 -17.72 3.14 44.56
N VAL A 11 -17.19 2.03 45.09
CA VAL A 11 -16.08 1.28 44.44
C VAL A 11 -16.53 -0.13 44.03
N THR A 12 -17.78 -0.51 44.31
CA THR A 12 -18.29 -1.87 44.07
C THR A 12 -18.98 -2.11 42.72
N CYS A 13 -18.60 -1.39 41.65
CA CYS A 13 -19.22 -1.59 40.32
C CYS A 13 -18.22 -1.84 39.17
N LEU A 14 -16.99 -2.28 39.44
CA LEU A 14 -16.01 -2.62 38.41
C LEU A 14 -15.75 -4.13 38.21
N LEU A 15 -16.42 -5.00 38.99
CA LEU A 15 -16.27 -6.47 38.84
C LEU A 15 -17.52 -7.18 38.29
N ALA A 16 -18.60 -6.46 38.00
CA ALA A 16 -19.81 -7.01 37.36
C ALA A 16 -19.94 -6.63 35.87
N LEU A 17 -18.88 -6.08 35.28
CA LEU A 17 -18.80 -5.83 33.84
C LEU A 17 -17.72 -6.72 33.19
N SER A 18 -17.61 -7.98 33.61
CA SER A 18 -17.11 -9.01 32.69
C SER A 18 -18.19 -9.22 31.65
N VAL A 19 -18.25 -8.30 30.68
CA VAL A 19 -18.89 -8.58 29.40
C VAL A 19 -18.29 -9.90 28.95
N PHE A 20 -19.13 -10.92 28.81
CA PHE A 20 -18.77 -12.09 28.04
C PHE A 20 -18.43 -11.56 26.65
N PHE A 21 -17.14 -11.28 26.40
CA PHE A 21 -16.65 -11.20 25.05
C PHE A 21 -16.91 -12.60 24.50
N LYS A 22 -18.05 -12.76 23.82
CA LYS A 22 -18.17 -13.82 22.83
C LYS A 22 -17.05 -13.51 21.87
N THR A 23 -15.92 -14.20 22.04
CA THR A 23 -14.99 -14.37 20.95
C THR A 23 -15.76 -15.22 19.95
N ASN A 24 -16.54 -14.55 19.10
CA ASN A 24 -16.83 -15.11 17.81
C ASN A 24 -15.45 -15.21 17.18
N ALA A 25 -14.82 -16.38 17.30
CA ALA A 25 -13.88 -16.83 16.31
C ALA A 25 -14.70 -16.96 15.04
N GLN A 26 -14.98 -15.81 14.42
CA GLN A 26 -15.54 -15.73 13.11
C GLN A 26 -14.45 -16.41 12.28
N ASN A 27 -14.78 -17.58 11.74
CA ASN A 27 -14.16 -18.07 10.53
C ASN A 27 -14.39 -16.98 9.48
N SER A 28 -13.64 -15.89 9.57
CA SER A 28 -13.57 -14.88 8.55
C SER A 28 -12.78 -15.57 7.46
N ALA A 29 -13.50 -16.26 6.57
CA ALA A 29 -13.05 -16.30 5.19
C ALA A 29 -12.65 -14.86 4.89
N THR A 30 -11.36 -14.63 4.68
CA THR A 30 -10.80 -13.30 4.44
C THR A 30 -11.51 -12.73 3.23
N ALA A 31 -12.56 -11.94 3.47
CA ALA A 31 -13.32 -11.31 2.42
C ALA A 31 -12.37 -10.35 1.71
N ILE A 32 -12.33 -10.42 0.38
CA ILE A 32 -11.59 -9.45 -0.42
C ILE A 32 -12.22 -8.08 -0.15
N GLU A 33 -11.50 -7.20 0.54
CA GLU A 33 -11.99 -5.85 0.84
C GLU A 33 -12.09 -5.00 -0.44
N TRP A 34 -11.12 -5.15 -1.34
CA TRP A 34 -11.15 -4.59 -2.68
C TRP A 34 -10.22 -5.37 -3.61
N GLN A 35 -10.50 -5.27 -4.91
CA GLN A 35 -9.60 -5.70 -5.98
C GLN A 35 -9.66 -4.69 -7.11
N ARG A 36 -8.51 -4.41 -7.73
CA ARG A 36 -8.40 -3.52 -8.90
C ARG A 36 -7.30 -4.02 -9.83
N CYS A 37 -7.54 -3.86 -11.13
CA CYS A 37 -6.53 -4.05 -12.14
C CYS A 37 -5.91 -2.69 -12.48
N TYR A 38 -4.58 -2.64 -12.50
CA TYR A 38 -3.82 -1.46 -12.90
C TYR A 38 -3.03 -1.85 -14.15
N GLY A 39 -3.21 -1.10 -15.22
CA GLY A 39 -2.58 -1.41 -16.49
C GLY A 39 -2.95 -0.43 -17.58
N TRP A 40 -2.30 -0.57 -18.73
CA TRP A 40 -2.62 0.15 -19.95
C TRP A 40 -3.22 -0.82 -20.97
N ASP A 41 -3.92 -0.27 -21.96
CA ASP A 41 -4.40 -1.07 -23.08
C ASP A 41 -3.22 -1.46 -23.99
N SER A 42 -2.53 -2.54 -23.60
CA SER A 42 -1.27 -3.01 -24.17
C SER A 42 -1.37 -4.49 -24.51
N TRP A 43 -0.95 -4.82 -25.73
CA TRP A 43 -0.86 -6.20 -26.22
C TRP A 43 0.28 -7.00 -25.59
N TYR A 44 1.26 -6.30 -25.02
CA TYR A 44 2.49 -6.92 -24.51
C TYR A 44 2.35 -7.40 -23.06
N GLY A 45 1.23 -7.10 -22.42
CA GLY A 45 0.94 -7.48 -21.03
C GLY A 45 1.63 -6.59 -20.01
N ASP A 46 0.97 -6.46 -18.86
CA ASP A 46 1.47 -5.74 -17.69
C ASP A 46 1.68 -6.74 -16.54
N GLU A 47 2.68 -6.46 -15.71
CA GLU A 47 3.04 -7.33 -14.59
C GLU A 47 3.17 -6.51 -13.30
N GLY A 48 2.38 -6.87 -12.28
CA GLY A 48 2.56 -6.37 -10.93
C GLY A 48 3.73 -7.05 -10.26
N VAL A 49 4.78 -6.31 -9.89
CA VAL A 49 6.02 -6.89 -9.35
C VAL A 49 6.03 -6.85 -7.83
N ARG A 50 5.70 -5.71 -7.24
CA ARG A 50 5.74 -5.51 -5.78
C ARG A 50 4.70 -4.50 -5.33
N ILE A 51 4.16 -4.75 -4.14
CA ILE A 51 3.38 -3.80 -3.35
C ILE A 51 3.96 -3.73 -1.93
N SER A 52 4.04 -2.53 -1.38
CA SER A 52 4.54 -2.25 -0.05
C SER A 52 3.62 -1.23 0.64
N PRO A 53 3.28 -1.39 1.93
CA PRO A 53 2.56 -0.36 2.67
C PRO A 53 3.41 0.91 2.80
N SER A 54 2.73 2.06 2.91
CA SER A 54 3.35 3.36 3.20
C SER A 54 2.89 3.90 4.55
N GLN A 55 3.66 4.83 5.09
CA GLN A 55 3.50 5.40 6.43
C GLN A 55 2.17 6.16 6.61
N ASP A 56 1.57 6.64 5.51
CA ASP A 56 0.29 7.34 5.50
C ASP A 56 -0.92 6.41 5.26
N GLY A 57 -0.74 5.09 5.43
CA GLY A 57 -1.83 4.11 5.31
C GLY A 57 -2.22 3.77 3.87
N ASN A 58 -1.44 4.23 2.90
CA ASN A 58 -1.59 3.92 1.48
C ASN A 58 -0.63 2.77 1.08
N TYR A 59 -0.58 2.44 -0.21
CA TYR A 59 0.34 1.43 -0.74
C TYR A 59 1.16 1.98 -1.89
N ILE A 60 2.38 1.49 -2.03
CA ILE A 60 3.30 1.83 -3.12
C ILE A 60 3.61 0.57 -3.88
N THR A 61 3.57 0.68 -5.20
CA THR A 61 3.73 -0.44 -6.11
C THR A 61 4.88 -0.18 -7.06
N THR A 62 5.54 -1.26 -7.46
CA THR A 62 6.30 -1.26 -8.71
C THR A 62 5.75 -2.34 -9.62
N SER A 63 5.63 -2.00 -10.90
CA SER A 63 5.15 -2.88 -11.95
C SER A 63 6.01 -2.72 -13.20
N LYS A 64 5.93 -3.72 -14.07
CA LYS A 64 6.46 -3.66 -15.42
C LYS A 64 5.31 -3.42 -16.39
N LYS A 65 5.50 -2.48 -17.32
CA LYS A 65 4.59 -2.22 -18.43
C LYS A 65 5.38 -2.12 -19.73
N THR A 66 4.68 -2.13 -20.86
CA THR A 66 5.30 -1.90 -22.17
C THR A 66 4.86 -0.57 -22.76
N LEU A 67 5.83 0.28 -23.11
CA LEU A 67 5.59 1.55 -23.79
C LEU A 67 6.29 1.52 -25.15
N GLN A 68 5.51 1.63 -26.24
CA GLN A 68 6.04 1.66 -27.61
C GLN A 68 6.94 0.45 -27.96
N GLY A 69 6.67 -0.71 -27.35
CA GLY A 69 7.45 -1.94 -27.55
C GLY A 69 8.69 -2.08 -26.66
N TYR A 70 8.92 -1.16 -25.72
CA TYR A 70 10.00 -1.22 -24.74
C TYR A 70 9.47 -1.51 -23.34
N GLU A 71 10.23 -2.30 -22.58
CA GLU A 71 9.95 -2.54 -21.17
C GLU A 71 10.13 -1.24 -20.36
N THR A 72 9.20 -0.98 -19.46
CA THR A 72 9.20 0.19 -18.58
C THR A 72 8.91 -0.22 -17.15
N ILE A 73 9.50 0.51 -16.21
CA ILE A 73 9.22 0.35 -14.79
C ILE A 73 8.23 1.43 -14.41
N VAL A 74 7.17 1.05 -13.72
CA VAL A 74 6.19 1.99 -13.21
C VAL A 74 6.22 1.93 -11.70
N ALA A 75 6.41 3.08 -11.07
CA ALA A 75 6.20 3.25 -9.64
C ALA A 75 4.87 3.98 -9.45
N SER A 76 4.04 3.49 -8.54
CA SER A 76 2.74 4.11 -8.29
C SER A 76 2.43 4.14 -6.81
N LYS A 77 1.57 5.05 -6.40
CA LYS A 77 0.92 5.00 -5.09
C LYS A 77 -0.58 4.89 -5.26
N VAL A 78 -1.16 3.99 -4.50
CA VAL A 78 -2.60 3.76 -4.44
C VAL A 78 -3.08 3.94 -3.02
N ASN A 79 -4.30 4.46 -2.84
CA ASN A 79 -4.85 4.60 -1.49
C ASN A 79 -5.37 3.28 -0.92
N SER A 80 -5.88 3.32 0.31
CA SER A 80 -6.41 2.15 1.01
C SER A 80 -7.59 1.47 0.31
N ARG A 81 -8.21 2.10 -0.69
CA ARG A 81 -9.30 1.56 -1.54
C ARG A 81 -8.84 1.18 -2.95
N GLY A 82 -7.52 1.25 -3.20
CA GLY A 82 -6.90 1.00 -4.49
C GLY A 82 -7.05 2.14 -5.52
N GLU A 83 -7.41 3.36 -5.12
CA GLU A 83 -7.44 4.48 -6.07
C GLU A 83 -6.02 4.98 -6.32
N LEU A 84 -5.65 5.12 -7.60
CA LEU A 84 -4.36 5.67 -8.00
C LEU A 84 -4.23 7.13 -7.51
N LEU A 85 -3.19 7.41 -6.73
CA LEU A 85 -2.87 8.74 -6.23
C LEU A 85 -1.81 9.42 -7.11
N TRP A 86 -0.78 8.67 -7.50
CA TRP A 86 0.22 9.09 -8.46
C TRP A 86 0.85 7.89 -9.15
N GLU A 87 1.43 8.14 -10.32
CA GLU A 87 2.21 7.19 -11.10
C GLU A 87 3.44 7.93 -11.64
N THR A 88 4.58 7.25 -11.69
CA THR A 88 5.81 7.70 -12.34
C THR A 88 6.29 6.57 -13.22
N ILE A 89 6.46 6.89 -14.50
CA ILE A 89 6.95 5.97 -15.51
C ILE A 89 8.44 6.22 -15.67
N ILE A 90 9.20 5.15 -15.51
CA ILE A 90 10.64 5.14 -15.70
C ILE A 90 10.89 4.30 -16.93
N PHE A 91 11.54 4.88 -17.92
CA PHE A 91 11.74 4.21 -19.20
C PHE A 91 13.11 4.49 -19.81
N ASP A 92 13.50 3.58 -20.68
CA ASP A 92 14.63 3.68 -21.60
C ASP A 92 14.08 3.37 -23.00
N ASP A 93 14.28 4.28 -23.95
CA ASP A 93 13.76 4.20 -25.32
C ASP A 93 14.38 3.10 -26.17
N ARG A 94 15.25 2.27 -25.57
CA ARG A 94 15.97 1.16 -26.22
C ARG A 94 15.96 -0.12 -25.38
N ALA A 95 15.27 -0.14 -24.26
CA ALA A 95 15.21 -1.31 -23.38
C ALA A 95 14.17 -2.33 -23.86
N TYR A 96 14.57 -3.20 -24.78
CA TYR A 96 13.69 -4.28 -25.26
C TYR A 96 13.45 -5.36 -24.20
N THR A 97 14.48 -5.69 -23.39
CA THR A 97 14.40 -6.71 -22.34
C THR A 97 15.32 -6.37 -21.17
N GLY A 98 15.05 -6.95 -20.00
CA GLY A 98 15.90 -6.85 -18.82
C GLY A 98 15.74 -5.54 -18.04
N PHE A 99 14.68 -4.77 -18.33
CA PHE A 99 14.38 -3.51 -17.68
C PHE A 99 13.16 -3.70 -16.77
N THR A 100 13.40 -3.87 -15.48
CA THR A 100 12.34 -4.28 -14.54
C THR A 100 12.55 -3.73 -13.14
N GLY A 101 11.46 -3.34 -12.49
CA GLY A 101 11.44 -3.04 -11.06
C GLY A 101 11.64 -4.32 -10.26
N VAL A 102 12.12 -4.19 -9.03
CA VAL A 102 12.34 -5.33 -8.13
C VAL A 102 11.71 -5.07 -6.77
N ASP A 103 11.92 -3.87 -6.23
CA ASP A 103 11.34 -3.47 -4.95
C ASP A 103 11.09 -1.98 -4.91
N VAL A 104 10.14 -1.57 -4.05
CA VAL A 104 9.84 -0.18 -3.76
C VAL A 104 9.53 -0.02 -2.28
N ILE A 105 10.21 0.94 -1.64
CA ILE A 105 10.16 1.14 -0.19
C ILE A 105 10.10 2.64 0.11
N GLN A 106 9.25 3.04 1.06
CA GLN A 106 9.24 4.40 1.58
C GLN A 106 10.30 4.58 2.66
N ASN A 107 11.05 5.68 2.56
CA ASN A 107 12.04 6.08 3.53
C ASN A 107 11.40 6.93 4.67
N SER A 108 12.09 7.10 5.79
CA SER A 108 11.57 7.84 6.96
C SER A 108 11.35 9.33 6.72
N ASP A 109 11.97 9.89 5.69
CA ASP A 109 11.79 11.29 5.25
C ASP A 109 10.56 11.50 4.36
N GLY A 110 9.81 10.43 4.07
CA GLY A 110 8.64 10.45 3.19
C GLY A 110 8.95 10.19 1.72
N GLY A 111 10.23 10.17 1.32
CA GLY A 111 10.68 9.82 -0.03
C GLY A 111 10.61 8.32 -0.32
N TYR A 112 10.94 7.95 -1.57
CA TYR A 112 10.83 6.57 -2.06
C TYR A 112 12.14 6.09 -2.66
N ILE A 113 12.51 4.85 -2.36
CA ILE A 113 13.61 4.14 -2.99
C ILE A 113 13.01 3.07 -3.90
N LEU A 114 13.37 3.12 -5.17
CA LEU A 114 13.04 2.09 -6.15
C LEU A 114 14.31 1.31 -6.49
N VAL A 115 14.21 -0.01 -6.45
CA VAL A 115 15.27 -0.92 -6.89
C VAL A 115 14.82 -1.56 -8.20
N GLY A 116 15.69 -1.54 -9.20
CA GLY A 116 15.39 -2.11 -10.51
C GLY A 116 16.64 -2.58 -11.25
N LYS A 117 16.44 -3.45 -12.23
CA LYS A 117 17.43 -3.81 -13.24
C LYS A 117 17.27 -2.86 -14.42
N VAL A 118 18.36 -2.25 -14.84
CA VAL A 118 18.39 -1.34 -15.98
C VAL A 118 19.47 -1.77 -16.95
N VAL A 119 19.23 -1.59 -18.24
CA VAL A 119 20.18 -1.94 -19.31
C VAL A 119 21.24 -0.86 -19.45
N ASN A 120 20.83 0.41 -19.44
CA ASN A 120 21.72 1.56 -19.55
C ASN A 120 21.32 2.66 -18.56
N THR A 121 22.19 2.92 -17.57
CA THR A 121 21.94 3.93 -16.53
C THR A 121 22.05 5.37 -17.04
N GLN A 122 22.66 5.60 -18.20
CA GLN A 122 22.85 6.96 -18.74
C GLN A 122 21.63 7.52 -19.48
N LYS A 123 20.56 6.74 -19.63
CA LYS A 123 19.38 7.09 -20.47
C LYS A 123 18.03 6.94 -19.77
N LEU A 124 18.02 6.98 -18.44
CA LEU A 124 16.77 6.89 -17.70
C LEU A 124 15.97 8.20 -17.82
N SER A 125 14.73 8.06 -18.25
CA SER A 125 13.75 9.14 -18.29
C SER A 125 12.62 8.87 -17.29
N PHE A 126 12.10 9.95 -16.69
CA PHE A 126 11.04 9.92 -15.67
C PHE A 126 9.91 10.82 -16.14
N VAL A 127 8.69 10.30 -16.17
CA VAL A 127 7.47 10.99 -16.62
C VAL A 127 6.29 10.69 -15.73
#